data_AF-A0A5B0D8G9-F1
#
_entry.id   AF-A0A5B0D8G9-F1
#
_cell.length_a   1.000
_cell.length_b   1.000
_cell.length_c   1.000
_cell.angle_alpha   90.00
_cell.angle_beta   90.00
_cell.angle_gamma   90.00
#
_symmetry.space_group_name_H-M   'P 1'
#
loop_
_entity.id
_entity.type
_entity.pdbx_description
1 polymer ?
#
loop_
_entity_poly.entity_id
_entity_poly.type
_entity_poly.pdbx_seq_one_letter_code
_entity_poly.pdbx_strand_id
1 'polypeptide(L)'
;KANYDAVPSPVIPGYTVDVATVPSEAVTQENIVKDVHYTAQNQKVTYTVVDETTGQTLEHQVELTTGDSGAALPVAAHTKYDTVVAGYLAQGYEVASQDALPSQFDTDSSVDQNVVIRLKHGTTDSQESKSVNLTVRYHGAGSQTPADQVQTATWTRTVTTDKVTGNPVSATAWTSDKTNYDAVPSPVIPGYSVDIATVPSEAVTQENIVKDVHYSAVPTTPEVPDTPVKPEPPVTPITPTQPKAQTTPAPVLPRTGEDTENAKVMTAAGIGALLTLIGIGTRRKKED
;
A
#
# COMPACT_ATOMS: atom_id res chain seq x y z
N LYS A 1 37.08 10.43 84.42
CA LYS A 1 37.95 11.02 83.36
C LYS A 1 37.00 11.72 82.40
N ALA A 2 37.27 12.97 82.01
CA ALA A 2 36.40 13.67 81.06
C ALA A 2 36.59 13.06 79.66
N ASN A 3 35.50 12.86 78.93
CA ASN A 3 35.47 12.37 77.55
C ASN A 3 34.62 13.33 76.70
N TYR A 4 34.91 13.39 75.41
CA TYR A 4 33.98 13.88 74.41
C TYR A 4 32.96 12.78 74.09
N ASP A 5 31.69 13.15 73.96
CA ASP A 5 30.64 12.21 73.57
C ASP A 5 30.81 11.75 72.13
N ALA A 6 30.26 10.57 71.81
CA ALA A 6 30.21 10.09 70.45
C ALA A 6 29.32 11.01 69.60
N VAL A 7 29.73 11.28 68.36
CA VAL A 7 29.01 12.19 67.45
C VAL A 7 28.54 11.40 66.23
N PRO A 8 27.22 11.25 66.02
CA PRO A 8 26.69 10.64 64.81
C PRO A 8 26.94 11.55 63.61
N SER A 9 27.34 10.95 62.50
CA SER A 9 27.50 11.67 61.24
C SER A 9 26.13 11.96 60.63
N PRO A 10 25.89 13.19 60.12
CA PRO A 10 24.67 13.52 59.39
C PRO A 10 24.38 12.55 58.24
N VAL A 11 23.10 12.22 58.04
CA VAL A 11 22.66 11.50 56.84
C VAL A 11 22.44 12.52 55.72
N ILE A 12 23.15 12.34 54.60
CA ILE A 12 23.01 13.18 53.41
C ILE A 12 22.41 12.31 52.29
N PRO A 13 21.21 12.63 51.76
CA PRO A 13 20.61 11.90 50.65
C PRO A 13 21.57 11.81 49.46
N GLY A 14 21.70 10.62 48.88
CA GLY A 14 22.62 10.36 47.77
C GLY A 14 24.10 10.22 48.15
N TYR A 15 24.45 10.19 49.44
CA TYR A 15 25.84 9.99 49.89
C TYR A 15 25.95 8.86 50.92
N THR A 16 27.07 8.14 50.88
CA THR A 16 27.51 7.24 51.94
C THR A 16 28.59 7.92 52.77
N VAL A 17 28.59 7.68 54.07
CA VAL A 17 29.61 8.19 54.98
C VAL A 17 30.56 7.06 55.38
N ASP A 18 31.86 7.34 55.40
CA ASP A 18 32.89 6.37 55.79
C ASP A 18 32.81 6.00 57.29
N VAL A 19 32.48 6.98 58.13
CA VAL A 19 32.32 6.83 59.58
C VAL A 19 30.92 7.28 59.98
N ALA A 20 30.02 6.34 60.28
CA ALA A 20 28.63 6.63 60.66
C ALA A 20 28.51 7.31 62.05
N THR A 21 29.45 7.04 62.95
CA THR A 21 29.51 7.68 64.28
C THR A 21 30.95 7.75 64.71
N VAL A 22 31.43 8.98 64.97
CA VAL A 22 32.75 9.18 65.58
C VAL A 22 32.64 8.75 67.04
N PRO A 23 33.44 7.78 67.51
CA PRO A 23 33.34 7.27 68.87
C PRO A 23 33.73 8.32 69.91
N SER A 24 33.33 8.09 71.16
CA SER A 24 33.76 8.93 72.28
C SER A 24 35.27 8.84 72.50
N GLU A 25 35.89 9.97 72.85
CA GLU A 25 37.35 10.10 72.98
C GLU A 25 37.70 10.74 74.33
N ALA A 26 38.81 10.33 74.93
CA ALA A 26 39.25 10.91 76.20
C ALA A 26 39.80 12.34 76.01
N VAL A 27 39.47 13.25 76.93
CA VAL A 27 40.00 14.62 76.87
C VAL A 27 41.52 14.61 77.08
N THR A 28 42.23 15.30 76.18
CA THR A 28 43.68 15.55 76.27
C THR A 28 43.96 17.05 76.29
N GLN A 29 45.22 17.46 76.47
CA GLN A 29 45.61 18.88 76.36
C GLN A 29 45.69 19.36 74.90
N GLU A 30 45.62 18.46 73.92
CA GLU A 30 45.68 18.76 72.49
C GLU A 30 44.29 18.70 71.85
N ASN A 31 44.09 19.45 70.78
CA ASN A 31 42.87 19.39 69.98
C ASN A 31 42.80 18.05 69.23
N ILE A 32 41.64 17.39 69.30
CA ILE A 32 41.35 16.18 68.53
C ILE A 32 40.49 16.57 67.35
N VAL A 33 40.99 16.34 66.13
CA VAL A 33 40.25 16.53 64.87
C VAL A 33 40.03 15.16 64.25
N LYS A 34 38.80 14.91 63.80
CA LYS A 34 38.41 13.69 63.07
C LYS A 34 37.72 14.11 61.79
N ASP A 35 38.26 13.66 60.67
CA ASP A 35 37.66 13.88 59.37
C ASP A 35 36.67 12.75 59.06
N VAL A 36 35.55 13.13 58.45
CA VAL A 36 34.49 12.23 58.00
C VAL A 36 34.23 12.56 56.54
N HIS A 37 34.26 11.55 55.68
CA HIS A 37 34.16 11.72 54.23
C HIS A 37 32.83 11.16 53.71
N TYR A 38 32.21 11.94 52.83
CA TYR A 38 30.99 11.55 52.14
C TYR A 38 31.31 11.21 50.69
N THR A 39 30.87 10.04 50.24
CA THR A 39 31.02 9.56 48.86
C THR A 39 29.65 9.52 48.21
N ALA A 40 29.50 10.19 47.05
CA ALA A 40 28.26 10.15 46.29
C ALA A 40 27.92 8.70 45.91
N GLN A 41 26.65 8.36 46.01
CA GLN A 41 26.14 7.06 45.62
C GLN A 41 25.92 7.03 44.12
N ASN A 42 26.18 5.88 43.49
CA ASN A 42 25.95 5.70 42.07
C ASN A 42 24.47 5.37 41.82
N GLN A 43 23.81 6.21 41.05
CA GLN A 43 22.43 6.11 40.63
C GLN A 43 22.30 5.53 39.22
N LYS A 44 21.06 5.19 38.85
CA LYS A 44 20.72 4.63 37.56
C LYS A 44 19.44 5.26 37.01
N VAL A 45 19.47 5.55 35.71
CA VAL A 45 18.29 5.89 34.93
C VAL A 45 18.02 4.74 33.96
N THR A 46 16.78 4.28 33.91
CA THR A 46 16.31 3.25 32.98
C THR A 46 15.28 3.81 32.01
N TYR A 47 14.99 3.07 30.95
CA TYR A 47 13.87 3.35 30.05
C TYR A 47 12.98 2.12 29.86
N THR A 48 11.72 2.39 29.54
CA THR A 48 10.71 1.38 29.21
C THR A 48 10.09 1.73 27.86
N VAL A 49 9.93 0.73 26.99
CA VAL A 49 9.26 0.90 25.69
C VAL A 49 7.94 0.15 25.69
N VAL A 50 6.86 0.85 25.37
CA VAL A 50 5.49 0.32 25.33
C VAL A 50 4.93 0.46 23.92
N ASP A 51 4.37 -0.62 23.40
CA ASP A 51 3.55 -0.64 22.20
C ASP A 51 2.08 -0.46 22.59
N GLU A 52 1.51 0.70 22.29
CA GLU A 52 0.12 1.04 22.56
C GLU A 52 -0.87 0.35 21.61
N THR A 53 -0.42 -0.08 20.43
CA THR A 53 -1.28 -0.79 19.48
C THR A 53 -1.64 -2.17 20.00
N THR A 54 -0.67 -2.88 20.60
CA THR A 54 -0.91 -4.21 21.17
C THR A 54 -1.07 -4.21 22.70
N GLY A 55 -0.70 -3.12 23.37
CA GLY A 55 -0.67 -3.01 24.83
C GLY A 55 0.54 -3.71 25.48
N GLN A 56 1.54 -4.11 24.69
CA GLN A 56 2.71 -4.85 25.19
C GLN A 56 3.83 -3.92 25.66
N THR A 57 4.55 -4.34 26.69
CA THR A 57 5.85 -3.76 27.04
C THR A 57 6.94 -4.49 26.24
N LEU A 58 7.57 -3.77 25.31
CA LEU A 58 8.63 -4.29 24.45
C LEU A 58 9.96 -4.38 25.20
N GLU A 59 10.24 -3.37 26.03
CA GLU A 59 11.42 -3.28 26.89
C GLU A 59 11.01 -2.75 28.24
N HIS A 60 11.51 -3.37 29.32
CA HIS A 60 11.11 -3.03 30.68
C HIS A 60 12.34 -2.62 31.51
N GLN A 61 12.39 -1.35 31.89
CA GLN A 61 13.44 -0.76 32.74
C GLN A 61 14.87 -1.14 32.31
N VAL A 62 15.16 -1.02 31.00
CA VAL A 62 16.51 -1.25 30.48
C VAL A 62 17.40 -0.09 30.90
N GLU A 63 18.61 -0.39 31.37
CA GLU A 63 19.56 0.63 31.79
C GLU A 63 19.85 1.61 30.64
N LEU A 64 19.59 2.89 30.90
CA LEU A 64 19.97 3.98 30.00
C LEU A 64 21.39 4.42 30.32
N THR A 65 21.63 4.81 31.57
CA THR A 65 22.91 5.33 32.08
C THR A 65 23.00 5.21 33.60
N THR A 66 24.22 5.25 34.13
CA THR A 66 24.52 5.37 35.55
C THR A 66 25.41 6.59 35.83
N GLY A 67 25.44 7.06 37.08
CA GLY A 67 26.32 8.14 37.50
C GLY A 67 26.09 8.56 38.95
N ASP A 68 26.93 9.46 39.46
CA ASP A 68 26.85 9.92 40.84
C ASP A 68 25.56 10.70 41.12
N SER A 69 25.04 10.56 42.34
CA SER A 69 23.89 11.32 42.83
C SER A 69 24.02 12.83 42.60
N GLY A 70 22.99 13.43 42.01
CA GLY A 70 22.95 14.86 41.68
C GLY A 70 23.82 15.28 40.49
N ALA A 71 24.56 14.38 39.85
CA ALA A 71 25.30 14.70 38.63
C ALA A 71 24.34 14.85 37.44
N ALA A 72 24.69 15.73 36.49
CA ALA A 72 23.92 15.89 35.25
C ALA A 72 23.98 14.62 34.40
N LEU A 73 22.90 14.31 33.67
CA LEU A 73 22.92 13.18 32.74
C LEU A 73 23.93 13.43 31.61
N PRO A 74 24.75 12.43 31.24
CA PRO A 74 25.71 12.58 30.16
C PRO A 74 25.00 12.70 28.80
N VAL A 75 25.61 13.41 27.85
CA VAL A 75 25.10 13.52 26.47
C VAL A 75 24.88 12.15 25.84
N ALA A 76 25.72 11.17 26.17
CA ALA A 76 25.58 9.79 25.70
C ALA A 76 24.24 9.13 26.08
N ALA A 77 23.63 9.52 27.22
CA ALA A 77 22.31 9.04 27.61
C ALA A 77 21.22 9.54 26.65
N HIS A 78 21.28 10.81 26.25
CA HIS A 78 20.38 11.37 25.25
C HIS A 78 20.53 10.65 23.90
N THR A 79 21.77 10.49 23.42
CA THR A 79 22.04 9.79 22.16
C THR A 79 21.53 8.35 22.17
N LYS A 80 21.72 7.62 23.29
CA LYS A 80 21.22 6.26 23.43
C LYS A 80 19.68 6.21 23.40
N TYR A 81 19.03 7.13 24.10
CA TYR A 81 17.57 7.23 24.13
C TYR A 81 16.98 7.51 22.74
N ASP A 82 17.56 8.46 22.00
CA ASP A 82 17.16 8.77 20.62
C ASP A 82 17.42 7.59 19.67
N THR A 83 18.51 6.84 19.87
CA THR A 83 18.84 5.66 19.07
C THR A 83 17.83 4.53 19.27
N VAL A 84 17.35 4.31 20.49
CA VAL A 84 16.28 3.34 20.78
C VAL A 84 15.03 3.70 19.98
N VAL A 85 14.59 4.96 20.06
CA VAL A 85 13.42 5.45 19.30
C VAL A 85 13.62 5.25 17.80
N ALA A 86 14.77 5.66 17.25
CA ALA A 86 15.08 5.50 15.83
C ALA A 86 15.06 4.02 15.38
N GLY A 87 15.51 3.09 16.24
CA GLY A 87 15.47 1.66 15.98
C GLY A 87 14.05 1.11 15.80
N TYR A 88 13.09 1.59 16.60
CA TYR A 88 11.67 1.20 16.44
C TYR A 88 11.01 1.89 15.24
N LEU A 89 11.33 3.16 14.97
CA LEU A 89 10.83 3.85 13.78
C LEU A 89 11.24 3.13 12.48
N ALA A 90 12.46 2.61 12.42
CA ALA A 90 12.95 1.81 11.30
C ALA A 90 12.18 0.48 11.12
N GLN A 91 11.56 -0.03 12.18
CA GLN A 91 10.74 -1.25 12.17
C GLN A 91 9.26 -0.96 11.84
N GLY A 92 8.91 0.28 11.54
CA GLY A 92 7.54 0.66 11.16
C GLY A 92 6.66 1.16 12.31
N TYR A 93 7.22 1.38 13.50
CA TYR A 93 6.52 2.09 14.58
C TYR A 93 6.48 3.61 14.32
N GLU A 94 5.58 4.28 15.02
CA GLU A 94 5.49 5.73 15.15
C GLU A 94 5.51 6.10 16.64
N VAL A 95 6.13 7.23 17.00
CA VAL A 95 6.14 7.72 18.38
C VAL A 95 4.75 8.26 18.73
N ALA A 96 4.13 7.71 19.77
CA ALA A 96 2.91 8.25 20.37
C ALA A 96 3.25 9.25 21.47
N SER A 97 4.20 8.91 22.36
CA SER A 97 4.77 9.83 23.33
C SER A 97 6.18 9.40 23.73
N GLN A 98 6.96 10.34 24.24
CA GLN A 98 8.29 10.08 24.78
C GLN A 98 8.52 10.98 25.98
N ASP A 99 8.75 10.38 27.15
CA ASP A 99 9.05 11.13 28.36
C ASP A 99 10.38 11.89 28.19
N ALA A 100 10.43 13.11 28.71
CA ALA A 100 11.67 13.87 28.76
C ALA A 100 12.66 13.22 29.75
N LEU A 101 13.94 13.19 29.37
CA LEU A 101 14.99 12.75 30.28
C LEU A 101 15.15 13.71 31.44
N PRO A 102 15.42 13.22 32.68
CA PRO A 102 15.75 14.08 33.79
C PRO A 102 17.07 14.82 33.52
N SER A 103 17.22 16.02 34.09
CA SER A 103 18.46 16.80 33.92
C SER A 103 19.64 16.23 34.72
N GLN A 104 19.35 15.49 35.80
CA GLN A 104 20.34 14.94 36.73
C GLN A 104 19.87 13.60 37.32
N PHE A 105 20.83 12.82 37.80
CA PHE A 105 20.57 11.68 38.67
C PHE A 105 19.96 12.17 39.99
N ASP A 106 18.97 11.45 40.51
CA ASP A 106 18.41 11.79 41.81
C ASP A 106 19.34 11.41 42.98
N THR A 107 18.79 11.37 44.19
CA THR A 107 19.52 11.07 45.42
C THR A 107 18.94 9.86 46.17
N ASP A 108 18.03 9.12 45.53
CA ASP A 108 17.29 8.01 46.13
C ASP A 108 17.72 6.66 45.55
N SER A 109 18.72 6.06 46.19
CA SER A 109 19.22 4.74 45.80
C SER A 109 18.24 3.57 46.02
N SER A 110 17.05 3.82 46.57
CA SER A 110 16.04 2.78 46.77
C SER A 110 15.19 2.54 45.52
N VAL A 111 15.17 3.49 44.58
CA VAL A 111 14.34 3.44 43.37
C VAL A 111 15.11 3.99 42.17
N ASP A 112 15.23 3.19 41.11
CA ASP A 112 15.80 3.66 39.84
C ASP A 112 14.82 4.62 39.14
N GLN A 113 15.33 5.73 38.60
CA GLN A 113 14.55 6.63 37.77
C GLN A 113 14.19 5.93 36.45
N ASN A 114 12.95 6.01 36.00
CA ASN A 114 12.53 5.40 34.74
C ASN A 114 11.75 6.38 33.85
N VAL A 115 12.12 6.44 32.56
CA VAL A 115 11.38 7.17 31.52
C VAL A 115 10.68 6.21 30.55
N VAL A 116 9.57 6.63 29.96
CA VAL A 116 8.77 5.78 29.07
C VAL A 116 8.72 6.34 27.64
N ILE A 117 8.96 5.44 26.68
CA ILE A 117 8.66 5.65 25.24
C ILE A 117 7.37 4.88 24.94
N ARG A 118 6.37 5.57 24.42
CA ARG A 118 5.11 4.97 23.94
C ARG A 118 5.09 5.05 22.43
N LEU A 119 4.90 3.90 21.79
CA LEU A 119 4.89 3.72 20.36
C LEU A 119 3.54 3.18 19.92
N LYS A 120 3.22 3.38 18.66
CA LYS A 120 2.10 2.73 17.98
C LYS A 120 2.60 2.18 16.64
N HIS A 121 1.90 1.21 16.08
CA HIS A 121 2.19 0.73 14.74
C HIS A 121 1.88 1.83 13.71
N GLY A 122 2.83 2.10 12.82
CA GLY A 122 2.58 2.90 11.63
C GLY A 122 1.80 2.10 10.59
N THR A 123 1.13 2.80 9.68
CA THR A 123 0.37 2.18 8.59
C THR A 123 0.82 2.69 7.23
N THR A 124 0.57 1.90 6.18
CA THR A 124 0.75 2.30 4.79
C THR A 124 -0.42 1.85 3.94
N ASP A 125 -0.77 2.64 2.95
CA ASP A 125 -1.81 2.30 1.98
C ASP A 125 -1.20 1.75 0.69
N SER A 126 -1.91 0.82 0.07
CA SER A 126 -1.63 0.30 -1.26
C SER A 126 -2.91 0.18 -2.07
N GLN A 127 -2.83 0.32 -3.39
CA GLN A 127 -3.96 0.09 -4.28
C GLN A 127 -3.90 -1.32 -4.86
N GLU A 128 -5.02 -2.03 -4.79
CA GLU A 128 -5.25 -3.25 -5.55
C GLU A 128 -6.18 -2.96 -6.72
N SER A 129 -5.95 -3.64 -7.84
CA SER A 129 -6.81 -3.57 -9.02
C SER A 129 -7.11 -4.97 -9.56
N LYS A 130 -8.31 -5.12 -10.12
CA LYS A 130 -8.67 -6.30 -10.93
C LYS A 130 -9.55 -5.88 -12.10
N SER A 131 -9.40 -6.58 -13.22
CA SER A 131 -10.21 -6.35 -14.41
C SER A 131 -11.25 -7.45 -14.58
N VAL A 132 -12.42 -7.06 -15.04
CA VAL A 132 -13.53 -7.92 -15.42
C VAL A 132 -13.98 -7.56 -16.82
N ASN A 133 -14.51 -8.55 -17.55
CA ASN A 133 -14.86 -8.39 -18.94
C ASN A 133 -16.33 -8.76 -19.21
N LEU A 134 -16.95 -8.03 -20.13
CA LEU A 134 -18.10 -8.51 -20.88
C LEU A 134 -17.61 -8.96 -22.26
N THR A 135 -17.82 -10.23 -22.61
CA THR A 135 -17.45 -10.82 -23.88
C THR A 135 -18.71 -11.24 -24.65
N VAL A 136 -18.92 -10.63 -25.82
CA VAL A 136 -19.93 -11.08 -26.78
C VAL A 136 -19.26 -12.00 -27.79
N ARG A 137 -19.65 -13.28 -27.79
CA ARG A 137 -19.16 -14.30 -28.71
C ARG A 137 -20.16 -14.49 -29.85
N TYR A 138 -19.66 -14.52 -31.07
CA TYR A 138 -20.49 -14.72 -32.25
C TYR A 138 -20.28 -16.11 -32.84
N HIS A 139 -21.35 -16.73 -33.34
CA HIS A 139 -21.34 -18.09 -33.88
C HIS A 139 -22.18 -18.21 -35.15
N GLY A 140 -21.91 -19.20 -36.00
CA GLY A 140 -22.88 -19.68 -37.00
C GLY A 140 -22.80 -19.12 -38.42
N ALA A 141 -21.92 -18.15 -38.72
CA ALA A 141 -21.75 -17.60 -40.08
C ALA A 141 -20.54 -18.16 -40.85
N GLY A 142 -20.05 -19.35 -40.47
CA GLY A 142 -18.88 -19.99 -41.09
C GLY A 142 -17.65 -19.07 -41.02
N SER A 143 -16.96 -18.89 -42.15
CA SER A 143 -15.80 -18.00 -42.25
C SER A 143 -16.12 -16.51 -42.13
N GLN A 144 -17.41 -16.13 -42.15
CA GLN A 144 -17.87 -14.76 -41.96
C GLN A 144 -18.27 -14.46 -40.51
N THR A 145 -18.14 -15.43 -39.60
CA THR A 145 -18.44 -15.24 -38.18
C THR A 145 -17.55 -14.12 -37.62
N PRO A 146 -18.13 -13.06 -37.02
CA PRO A 146 -17.35 -11.97 -36.45
C PRO A 146 -16.44 -12.44 -35.31
N ALA A 147 -15.38 -11.69 -35.05
CA ALA A 147 -14.59 -11.89 -33.85
C ALA A 147 -15.35 -11.42 -32.61
N ASP A 148 -15.02 -12.02 -31.46
CA ASP A 148 -15.58 -11.63 -30.17
C ASP A 148 -15.40 -10.13 -29.91
N GLN A 149 -16.43 -9.50 -29.34
CA GLN A 149 -16.35 -8.13 -28.83
C GLN A 149 -16.15 -8.19 -27.32
N VAL A 150 -15.12 -7.50 -26.83
CA VAL A 150 -14.75 -7.49 -25.41
C VAL A 150 -14.78 -6.06 -24.89
N GLN A 151 -15.49 -5.86 -23.79
CA GLN A 151 -15.43 -4.64 -23.00
C GLN A 151 -14.85 -4.95 -21.63
N THR A 152 -13.99 -4.07 -21.11
CA THR A 152 -13.36 -4.22 -19.80
C THR A 152 -13.80 -3.12 -18.85
N ALA A 153 -14.03 -3.51 -17.60
CA ALA A 153 -14.14 -2.62 -16.45
C ALA A 153 -13.05 -2.97 -15.43
N THR A 154 -12.54 -1.96 -14.74
CA THR A 154 -11.49 -2.08 -13.74
C THR A 154 -12.06 -1.75 -12.38
N TRP A 155 -11.93 -2.70 -11.45
CA TRP A 155 -12.25 -2.49 -10.05
C TRP A 155 -10.97 -2.15 -9.28
N THR A 156 -11.04 -1.17 -8.40
CA THR A 156 -9.95 -0.78 -7.50
C THR A 156 -10.41 -0.78 -6.05
N ARG A 157 -9.48 -1.00 -5.12
CA ARG A 157 -9.67 -0.74 -3.69
C ARG A 157 -8.36 -0.33 -3.05
N THR A 158 -8.44 0.38 -1.93
CA THR A 158 -7.28 0.68 -1.08
C THR A 158 -7.21 -0.32 0.06
N VAL A 159 -6.02 -0.87 0.30
CA VAL A 159 -5.71 -1.74 1.43
C VAL A 159 -4.71 -1.03 2.34
N THR A 160 -5.08 -0.84 3.60
CA THR A 160 -4.20 -0.31 4.64
C THR A 160 -3.52 -1.45 5.36
N THR A 161 -2.19 -1.43 5.41
CA THR A 161 -1.34 -2.46 5.98
C THR A 161 -0.57 -1.91 7.18
N ASP A 162 -0.48 -2.71 8.22
CA ASP A 162 0.33 -2.45 9.39
C ASP A 162 1.82 -2.64 9.06
N LYS A 163 2.64 -1.62 9.30
CA LYS A 163 4.07 -1.63 8.91
C LYS A 163 4.93 -2.55 9.77
N VAL A 164 4.49 -2.87 11.00
CA VAL A 164 5.24 -3.73 11.93
C VAL A 164 4.96 -5.19 11.64
N THR A 165 3.69 -5.56 11.47
CA THR A 165 3.27 -6.95 11.28
C THR A 165 3.22 -7.36 9.80
N GLY A 166 3.13 -6.40 8.89
CA GLY A 166 2.94 -6.64 7.45
C GLY A 166 1.53 -7.14 7.07
N ASN A 167 0.59 -7.16 8.01
CA ASN A 167 -0.77 -7.66 7.79
C ASN A 167 -1.73 -6.52 7.41
N PRO A 168 -2.74 -6.78 6.55
CA PRO A 168 -3.79 -5.82 6.26
C PRO A 168 -4.64 -5.59 7.51
N VAL A 169 -4.85 -4.31 7.87
CA VAL A 169 -5.71 -3.91 9.00
C VAL A 169 -7.07 -3.42 8.55
N SER A 170 -7.18 -2.92 7.32
CA SER A 170 -8.44 -2.53 6.72
C SER A 170 -8.35 -2.52 5.19
N ALA A 171 -9.50 -2.55 4.53
CA ALA A 171 -9.61 -2.36 3.10
C ALA A 171 -10.92 -1.62 2.77
N THR A 172 -10.88 -0.74 1.78
CA THR A 172 -12.09 -0.12 1.24
C THR A 172 -12.91 -1.13 0.44
N ALA A 173 -14.20 -0.85 0.25
CA ALA A 173 -14.99 -1.56 -0.73
C ALA A 173 -14.39 -1.39 -2.13
N TRP A 174 -14.56 -2.41 -2.98
CA TRP A 174 -14.20 -2.34 -4.38
C TRP A 174 -15.07 -1.30 -5.10
N THR A 175 -14.45 -0.45 -5.90
CA THR A 175 -15.12 0.53 -6.75
C THR A 175 -14.78 0.27 -8.22
N SER A 176 -15.79 0.23 -9.07
CA SER A 176 -15.61 0.09 -10.51
C SER A 176 -15.36 1.45 -11.15
N ASP A 177 -14.54 1.49 -12.20
CA ASP A 177 -14.37 2.64 -13.08
C ASP A 177 -15.61 2.95 -13.93
N LYS A 178 -16.51 1.98 -14.08
CA LYS A 178 -17.75 2.08 -14.87
C LYS A 178 -18.94 1.46 -14.16
N THR A 179 -20.13 2.03 -14.34
CA THR A 179 -21.39 1.48 -13.81
C THR A 179 -21.96 0.37 -14.70
N ASN A 180 -21.88 0.52 -16.02
CA ASN A 180 -22.40 -0.44 -16.99
C ASN A 180 -21.40 -0.64 -18.14
N TYR A 181 -21.48 -1.80 -18.79
CA TYR A 181 -20.96 -2.03 -20.14
C TYR A 181 -21.93 -1.44 -21.17
N ASP A 182 -21.39 -1.01 -22.31
CA ASP A 182 -22.17 -0.45 -23.40
C ASP A 182 -22.95 -1.55 -24.13
N ALA A 183 -24.08 -1.18 -24.74
CA ALA A 183 -24.78 -2.09 -25.63
C ALA A 183 -23.92 -2.39 -26.88
N VAL A 184 -23.91 -3.64 -27.33
CA VAL A 184 -23.11 -4.10 -28.48
C VAL A 184 -24.03 -4.50 -29.63
N PRO A 185 -24.14 -3.69 -30.69
CA PRO A 185 -24.84 -4.09 -31.92
C PRO A 185 -24.14 -5.27 -32.60
N SER A 186 -24.91 -6.26 -33.02
CA SER A 186 -24.39 -7.40 -33.77
C SER A 186 -24.12 -6.98 -35.23
N PRO A 187 -22.95 -7.31 -35.81
CA PRO A 187 -22.65 -7.00 -37.21
C PRO A 187 -23.70 -7.55 -38.18
N VAL A 188 -24.05 -6.77 -39.21
CA VAL A 188 -24.96 -7.23 -40.25
C VAL A 188 -24.16 -8.03 -41.28
N ILE A 189 -24.56 -9.28 -41.50
CA ILE A 189 -23.91 -10.19 -42.46
C ILE A 189 -24.93 -10.53 -43.56
N PRO A 190 -24.68 -10.15 -44.84
CA PRO A 190 -25.57 -10.47 -45.94
C PRO A 190 -25.84 -11.98 -46.03
N GLY A 191 -27.11 -12.35 -46.19
CA GLY A 191 -27.54 -13.75 -46.27
C GLY A 191 -27.69 -14.46 -44.92
N TYR A 192 -27.46 -13.78 -43.79
CA TYR A 192 -27.69 -14.31 -42.44
C TYR A 192 -28.63 -13.41 -41.63
N SER A 193 -29.45 -14.04 -40.79
CA SER A 193 -30.16 -13.39 -39.69
C SER A 193 -29.43 -13.65 -38.38
N VAL A 194 -29.62 -12.77 -37.40
CA VAL A 194 -29.05 -12.89 -36.05
C VAL A 194 -30.16 -13.01 -35.03
N ASP A 195 -29.96 -13.84 -34.00
CA ASP A 195 -30.92 -14.04 -32.91
C ASP A 195 -31.02 -12.81 -31.97
N ILE A 196 -29.89 -12.14 -31.72
CA ILE A 196 -29.78 -10.94 -30.88
C ILE A 196 -29.20 -9.81 -31.74
N ALA A 197 -30.05 -8.87 -32.17
CA ALA A 197 -29.63 -7.73 -32.99
C ALA A 197 -28.69 -6.77 -32.24
N THR A 198 -28.92 -6.60 -30.93
CA THR A 198 -28.09 -5.79 -30.04
C THR A 198 -28.06 -6.45 -28.67
N VAL A 199 -26.87 -6.79 -28.18
CA VAL A 199 -26.68 -7.17 -26.78
C VAL A 199 -26.88 -5.91 -25.93
N PRO A 200 -27.83 -5.89 -24.98
CA PRO A 200 -28.16 -4.69 -24.23
C PRO A 200 -27.01 -4.27 -23.30
N SER A 201 -27.04 -3.01 -22.85
CA SER A 201 -26.17 -2.55 -21.77
C SER A 201 -26.41 -3.36 -20.50
N GLU A 202 -25.34 -3.68 -19.78
CA GLU A 202 -25.40 -4.54 -18.60
C GLU A 202 -24.55 -3.95 -17.47
N ALA A 203 -25.06 -4.02 -16.24
CA ALA A 203 -24.34 -3.50 -15.08
C ALA A 203 -23.03 -4.25 -14.88
N VAL A 204 -21.97 -3.50 -14.55
CA VAL A 204 -20.68 -4.10 -14.23
C VAL A 204 -20.80 -4.86 -12.91
N THR A 205 -20.41 -6.13 -12.93
CA THR A 205 -20.25 -6.95 -11.73
C THR A 205 -18.76 -7.21 -11.47
N GLN A 206 -18.44 -7.84 -10.35
CA GLN A 206 -17.05 -8.25 -10.06
C GLN A 206 -16.66 -9.58 -10.73
N GLU A 207 -17.48 -10.07 -11.65
CA GLU A 207 -17.29 -11.31 -12.40
C GLU A 207 -17.31 -11.02 -13.90
N ASN A 208 -16.72 -11.94 -14.68
CA ASN A 208 -16.81 -11.85 -16.14
C ASN A 208 -18.20 -12.24 -16.60
N ILE A 209 -18.70 -11.53 -17.62
CA ILE A 209 -19.97 -11.78 -18.27
C ILE A 209 -19.68 -12.28 -19.68
N VAL A 210 -20.35 -13.36 -20.09
CA VAL A 210 -20.27 -13.87 -21.46
C VAL A 210 -21.68 -13.91 -22.05
N LYS A 211 -21.82 -13.39 -23.27
CA LYS A 211 -23.04 -13.45 -24.07
C LYS A 211 -22.74 -14.13 -25.39
N ASP A 212 -23.62 -15.00 -25.83
CA ASP A 212 -23.49 -15.71 -27.10
C ASP A 212 -24.56 -15.21 -28.07
N VAL A 213 -24.15 -14.93 -29.32
CA VAL A 213 -24.99 -14.44 -30.41
C VAL A 213 -24.82 -15.39 -31.59
N HIS A 214 -25.92 -15.87 -32.16
CA HIS A 214 -25.91 -16.87 -33.22
C HIS A 214 -26.50 -16.31 -34.51
N TYR A 215 -25.75 -16.50 -35.59
CA TYR A 215 -26.21 -16.25 -36.96
C TYR A 215 -26.80 -17.51 -37.57
N SER A 216 -27.87 -17.35 -38.35
CA SER A 216 -28.52 -18.40 -39.13
C SER A 216 -28.66 -17.95 -40.57
N ALA A 217 -28.38 -18.83 -41.53
CA ALA A 217 -28.55 -18.50 -42.94
C ALA A 217 -30.03 -18.17 -43.24
N VAL A 218 -30.29 -17.07 -43.93
CA VAL A 218 -31.62 -16.74 -44.43
C VAL A 218 -31.91 -17.71 -45.58
N PRO A 219 -32.98 -18.52 -45.51
CA PRO A 219 -33.30 -19.47 -46.56
C PRO A 219 -33.56 -18.72 -47.87
N THR A 220 -32.80 -19.06 -48.91
CA THR A 220 -33.09 -18.62 -50.26
C THR A 220 -34.24 -19.45 -50.80
N THR A 221 -35.41 -18.84 -51.00
CA THR A 221 -36.42 -19.44 -51.89
C THR A 221 -35.78 -19.54 -53.28
N PRO A 222 -35.73 -20.72 -53.91
CA PRO A 222 -35.25 -20.83 -55.29
C PRO A 222 -36.08 -19.89 -56.16
N GLU A 223 -35.42 -18.95 -56.83
CA GLU A 223 -36.06 -18.18 -57.88
C GLU A 223 -36.51 -19.18 -58.96
N VAL A 224 -37.82 -19.27 -59.18
CA VAL A 224 -38.35 -19.98 -60.35
C VAL A 224 -37.77 -19.26 -61.55
N PRO A 225 -37.06 -19.93 -62.48
CA PRO A 225 -36.56 -19.26 -63.68
C PRO A 225 -37.74 -18.60 -64.39
N ASP A 226 -37.69 -17.29 -64.57
CA ASP A 226 -38.65 -16.60 -65.43
C ASP A 226 -38.65 -17.30 -66.79
N THR A 227 -39.86 -17.69 -67.23
CA THR A 227 -40.07 -18.24 -68.56
C THR A 227 -39.43 -17.32 -69.61
N PRO A 228 -38.68 -17.86 -70.60
CA PRO A 228 -38.02 -17.04 -71.60
C PRO A 228 -39.04 -16.15 -72.31
N VAL A 229 -38.82 -14.84 -72.28
CA VAL A 229 -39.62 -13.91 -73.08
C VAL A 229 -39.30 -14.19 -74.55
N LYS A 230 -40.34 -14.54 -75.32
CA LYS A 230 -40.27 -14.75 -76.76
C LYS A 230 -39.69 -13.51 -77.46
N PRO A 231 -38.69 -13.63 -78.35
CA PRO A 231 -38.12 -12.47 -79.04
C PRO A 231 -39.17 -11.73 -79.86
N GLU A 232 -39.22 -10.40 -79.72
CA GLU A 232 -39.99 -9.52 -80.60
C GLU A 232 -39.42 -9.54 -82.04
N PRO A 233 -40.29 -9.41 -83.07
CA PRO A 233 -39.87 -9.35 -84.46
C PRO A 233 -39.07 -8.06 -84.76
N PRO A 234 -38.21 -8.07 -85.79
CA PRO A 234 -37.25 -7.00 -86.04
C PRO A 234 -37.96 -5.70 -86.43
N VAL A 235 -37.60 -4.62 -85.75
CA VAL A 235 -37.96 -3.25 -86.15
C VAL A 235 -37.16 -2.82 -87.38
N THR A 236 -37.85 -2.22 -88.34
CA THR A 236 -37.28 -1.60 -89.54
C THR A 236 -36.41 -0.37 -89.21
N PRO A 237 -35.39 -0.07 -90.02
CA PRO A 237 -34.39 0.93 -89.69
C PRO A 237 -34.92 2.35 -89.87
N ILE A 238 -34.72 3.20 -88.86
CA ILE A 238 -34.88 4.65 -88.97
C ILE A 238 -33.51 5.34 -89.08
N THR A 239 -33.52 6.34 -89.96
CA THR A 239 -32.47 7.18 -90.55
C THR A 239 -31.66 7.99 -89.53
N PRO A 240 -30.37 8.32 -89.80
CA PRO A 240 -29.46 8.85 -88.79
C PRO A 240 -29.56 10.38 -88.62
N THR A 241 -29.43 10.84 -87.38
CA THR A 241 -29.15 12.25 -87.05
C THR A 241 -27.90 12.31 -86.15
N GLN A 242 -26.89 13.07 -86.60
CA GLN A 242 -25.60 13.33 -85.96
C GLN A 242 -25.56 14.83 -85.51
N PRO A 243 -24.56 15.32 -84.75
CA PRO A 243 -24.39 15.25 -83.29
C PRO A 243 -24.19 16.64 -82.62
N LYS A 244 -24.30 16.73 -81.29
CA LYS A 244 -23.52 17.65 -80.42
C LYS A 244 -23.85 17.38 -78.93
N ALA A 245 -22.98 17.39 -77.92
CA ALA A 245 -21.54 17.30 -77.75
C ALA A 245 -21.31 16.83 -76.28
N GLN A 246 -20.15 16.24 -75.98
CA GLN A 246 -19.72 15.90 -74.63
C GLN A 246 -19.09 17.12 -73.92
N THR A 247 -19.41 17.31 -72.63
CA THR A 247 -18.54 18.00 -71.66
C THR A 247 -18.74 17.46 -70.23
N THR A 248 -17.67 16.91 -69.67
CA THR A 248 -17.29 16.66 -68.23
C THR A 248 -17.03 18.01 -67.50
N PRO A 249 -16.73 18.17 -66.16
CA PRO A 249 -16.62 17.28 -64.97
C PRO A 249 -17.41 17.75 -63.69
N ALA A 250 -17.21 17.01 -62.58
CA ALA A 250 -17.74 17.05 -61.20
C ALA A 250 -17.79 18.40 -60.42
N PRO A 251 -18.42 18.40 -59.23
CA PRO A 251 -17.65 18.72 -58.02
C PRO A 251 -17.92 17.79 -56.82
N VAL A 252 -16.84 17.37 -56.17
CA VAL A 252 -16.80 16.92 -54.76
C VAL A 252 -16.65 18.17 -53.87
N LEU A 253 -17.18 18.14 -52.63
CA LEU A 253 -16.64 18.69 -51.36
C LEU A 253 -17.78 18.86 -50.32
N PRO A 254 -17.54 19.04 -48.99
CA PRO A 254 -16.29 18.92 -48.21
C PRO A 254 -16.41 18.13 -46.88
N ARG A 255 -15.27 17.83 -46.23
CA ARG A 255 -15.17 17.90 -44.76
C ARG A 255 -13.73 18.20 -44.32
N THR A 256 -13.53 19.41 -43.78
CA THR A 256 -12.38 19.92 -43.00
C THR A 256 -12.93 21.03 -42.10
N GLY A 257 -12.44 21.34 -40.89
CA GLY A 257 -11.35 20.81 -40.07
C GLY A 257 -11.78 20.78 -38.60
N GLU A 258 -10.91 20.80 -37.58
CA GLU A 258 -9.48 21.12 -37.54
C GLU A 258 -8.90 20.69 -36.17
N ASP A 259 -7.62 20.34 -36.16
CA ASP A 259 -6.83 19.88 -35.02
C ASP A 259 -6.31 21.04 -34.14
N THR A 260 -5.91 20.75 -32.90
CA THR A 260 -4.78 21.45 -32.25
C THR A 260 -4.04 20.54 -31.24
N GLU A 261 -2.92 19.99 -31.74
CA GLU A 261 -1.54 19.94 -31.18
C GLU A 261 -1.15 19.26 -29.84
N ASN A 262 -0.26 18.26 -30.01
CA ASN A 262 1.09 18.07 -29.44
C ASN A 262 1.31 17.76 -27.93
N ALA A 263 1.79 16.54 -27.62
CA ALA A 263 3.23 16.25 -27.47
C ALA A 263 3.55 14.78 -27.04
N LYS A 264 4.54 14.18 -27.73
CA LYS A 264 5.52 13.12 -27.36
C LYS A 264 5.25 12.18 -26.16
N VAL A 265 5.44 10.87 -26.35
CA VAL A 265 6.68 10.11 -26.03
C VAL A 265 6.53 8.65 -26.49
N MET A 266 7.63 8.14 -27.06
CA MET A 266 7.84 6.78 -27.54
C MET A 266 8.30 5.87 -26.38
N THR A 267 7.83 4.61 -26.36
CA THR A 267 8.49 3.40 -25.80
C THR A 267 8.97 3.39 -24.33
N ALA A 268 8.40 2.50 -23.52
CA ALA A 268 9.00 1.18 -23.18
C ALA A 268 8.60 0.65 -21.78
N ALA A 269 8.48 -0.67 -21.72
CA ALA A 269 8.58 -1.55 -20.55
C ALA A 269 7.36 -1.71 -19.62
N GLY A 270 6.99 -2.97 -19.39
CA GLY A 270 5.97 -3.41 -18.42
C GLY A 270 5.35 -4.74 -18.85
N ILE A 271 6.15 -5.80 -19.01
CA ILE A 271 6.23 -6.93 -18.06
C ILE A 271 4.88 -7.59 -17.84
N GLY A 272 4.63 -8.64 -18.64
CA GLY A 272 3.70 -9.72 -18.31
C GLY A 272 4.48 -11.03 -18.19
N ALA A 273 4.40 -11.66 -17.02
CA ALA A 273 4.57 -13.10 -16.72
C ALA A 273 4.66 -13.20 -15.18
N LEU A 274 3.59 -13.51 -14.45
CA LEU A 274 3.04 -14.85 -14.22
C LEU A 274 4.13 -15.92 -14.04
N LEU A 275 4.19 -16.55 -12.86
CA LEU A 275 4.14 -18.01 -12.64
C LEU A 275 4.39 -18.41 -11.17
N THR A 276 3.31 -18.86 -10.53
CA THR A 276 3.14 -20.10 -9.72
C THR A 276 4.31 -20.77 -8.95
N LEU A 277 3.97 -21.05 -7.68
CA LEU A 277 4.18 -22.28 -6.88
C LEU A 277 5.60 -22.68 -6.45
N ILE A 278 5.74 -22.96 -5.13
CA ILE A 278 6.06 -24.29 -4.56
C ILE A 278 6.26 -24.14 -3.04
N GLY A 279 5.50 -24.90 -2.26
CA GLY A 279 5.82 -25.17 -0.86
C GLY A 279 6.80 -26.33 -0.74
N ILE A 280 7.76 -26.24 0.16
CA ILE A 280 8.52 -27.40 0.68
C ILE A 280 8.82 -27.12 2.16
N GLY A 281 8.29 -27.99 3.03
CA GLY A 281 8.88 -28.21 4.33
C GLY A 281 10.03 -29.22 4.22
N THR A 282 11.06 -29.08 5.05
CA THR A 282 11.61 -30.17 5.87
C THR A 282 12.68 -29.63 6.81
N ARG A 283 12.52 -29.95 8.10
CA ARG A 283 13.61 -30.00 9.08
C ARG A 283 14.46 -31.25 8.80
N ARG A 284 15.79 -31.15 8.91
CA ARG A 284 16.65 -32.26 9.37
C ARG A 284 17.83 -31.74 10.19
N LYS A 285 17.99 -32.36 11.37
CA LYS A 285 19.17 -32.39 12.24
C LYS A 285 20.36 -33.07 11.57
N LYS A 286 21.57 -32.65 11.98
CA LYS A 286 22.82 -33.41 12.20
C LYS A 286 23.57 -32.62 13.30
N GLU A 287 23.98 -33.12 14.46
CA GLU A 287 24.89 -34.25 14.78
C GLU A 287 26.14 -34.22 13.89
N ASP A 288 27.15 -33.46 14.32
CA ASP A 288 28.36 -33.96 15.01
C ASP A 288 28.87 -32.91 16.00
#